data_AF-A0A7W7VX22-F1
#
_entry.id   AF-A0A7W7VX22-F1
#
_cell.length_a   1.000
_cell.length_b   1.000
_cell.length_c   1.000
_cell.angle_alpha   90.00
_cell.angle_beta   90.00
_cell.angle_gamma   90.00
#
_symmetry.space_group_name_H-M   'P 1'
#
loop_
_entity.id
_entity.type
_entity.pdbx_description
1 polymer ?
#
loop_
_entity_poly.entity_id
_entity_poly.type
_entity_poly.pdbx_seq_one_letter_code
_entity_poly.pdbx_strand_id
1 'polypeptide(L)'
;METTTHVPYLAGWQLRIEPELGHLPLRLITTSLITAAVLGWIADGCSRSTIKNTLAMLSRIFEQAIVDGILDRNPAHITGWQHQFQQAEDELRDPRTLALRDWDALIELADALV
;
A
#
# COMPACT_ATOMS: atom_id res chain seq x y z
N MET A 1 -16.14 -9.27 24.80
CA MET A 1 -16.43 -9.73 23.42
C MET A 1 -15.78 -8.73 22.47
N GLU A 2 -15.01 -9.25 21.53
CA GLU A 2 -13.89 -8.60 20.83
C GLU A 2 -14.34 -7.74 19.63
N THR A 3 -15.23 -6.78 19.87
CA THR A 3 -15.81 -5.96 18.79
C THR A 3 -14.86 -4.88 18.24
N THR A 4 -13.85 -4.46 18.99
CA THR A 4 -12.93 -3.39 18.56
C THR A 4 -11.96 -3.84 17.47
N THR A 5 -11.57 -5.12 17.46
CA THR A 5 -10.57 -5.64 16.50
C THR A 5 -11.13 -5.76 15.08
N HIS A 6 -12.44 -5.90 14.92
CA HIS A 6 -13.10 -6.06 13.61
C HIS A 6 -13.20 -4.73 12.83
N VAL A 7 -13.23 -3.60 13.53
CA VAL A 7 -13.44 -2.28 12.91
C VAL A 7 -12.30 -1.87 11.97
N PRO A 8 -11.00 -1.98 12.34
CA PRO A 8 -9.90 -1.67 11.43
C PRO A 8 -9.87 -2.56 10.19
N TYR A 9 -10.28 -3.81 10.32
CA TYR A 9 -10.36 -4.78 9.24
C TYR A 9 -11.43 -4.38 8.21
N LEU A 10 -12.65 -4.09 8.67
CA LEU A 10 -13.73 -3.62 7.78
C LEU A 10 -13.38 -2.28 7.10
N ALA A 11 -12.74 -1.37 7.81
CA ALA A 11 -12.29 -0.11 7.22
C ALA A 11 -11.24 -0.34 6.12
N GLY A 12 -10.34 -1.31 6.30
CA GLY A 12 -9.41 -1.75 5.26
C GLY A 12 -10.11 -2.32 4.04
N TRP A 13 -11.16 -3.12 4.24
CA TRP A 13 -11.98 -3.64 3.15
C TRP A 13 -12.66 -2.52 2.35
N GLN A 14 -13.51 -1.74 3.02
CA GLN A 14 -14.42 -0.78 2.36
C GLN A 14 -13.69 0.38 1.70
N LEU A 15 -12.60 0.85 2.30
CA LEU A 15 -11.93 2.06 1.84
C LEU A 15 -10.77 1.78 0.88
N ARG A 16 -10.30 0.53 0.77
CA ARG A 16 -9.06 0.21 0.04
C ARG A 16 -9.21 -1.02 -0.82
N ILE A 17 -9.48 -2.18 -0.22
CA ILE A 17 -9.49 -3.46 -0.95
C ILE A 17 -10.62 -3.48 -1.99
N GLU A 18 -11.85 -3.19 -1.59
CA GLU A 18 -13.00 -3.26 -2.48
C GLU A 18 -12.92 -2.21 -3.62
N PRO A 19 -12.60 -0.93 -3.35
CA PRO A 19 -12.45 0.07 -4.41
C PRO A 19 -11.33 -0.26 -5.42
N GLU A 20 -10.16 -0.68 -4.96
CA GLU A 20 -8.99 -0.86 -5.83
C GLU A 20 -8.88 -2.24 -6.46
N LEU A 21 -9.25 -3.30 -5.73
CA LEU A 21 -9.03 -4.69 -6.14
C LEU A 21 -10.33 -5.49 -6.26
N GLY A 22 -11.44 -5.02 -5.68
CA GLY A 22 -12.70 -5.77 -5.58
C GLY A 22 -13.37 -6.06 -6.93
N HIS A 23 -13.04 -5.28 -7.96
CA HIS A 23 -13.52 -5.50 -9.33
C HIS A 23 -12.70 -6.55 -10.10
N LEU A 24 -11.57 -7.03 -9.54
CA LEU A 24 -10.70 -8.01 -10.16
C LEU A 24 -11.00 -9.43 -9.65
N PRO A 25 -11.05 -10.43 -10.54
CA PRO A 25 -11.00 -11.82 -10.12
C PRO A 25 -9.73 -12.12 -9.31
N LEU A 26 -9.83 -12.91 -8.24
CA LEU A 26 -8.68 -13.26 -7.39
C LEU A 26 -7.48 -13.81 -8.17
N ARG A 27 -7.73 -14.54 -9.26
CA ARG A 27 -6.69 -15.11 -10.15
C ARG A 27 -5.88 -14.05 -10.92
N LEU A 28 -6.40 -12.84 -11.05
CA LEU A 28 -5.72 -11.73 -11.74
C LEU A 28 -5.00 -10.80 -10.76
N ILE A 29 -5.21 -10.92 -9.46
CA ILE A 29 -4.54 -10.09 -8.47
C ILE A 29 -3.11 -10.63 -8.27
N THR A 30 -2.14 -9.87 -8.75
CA THR A 30 -0.72 -10.20 -8.66
C THR A 30 -0.05 -9.50 -7.48
N THR A 31 1.11 -10.00 -7.07
CA THR A 31 1.98 -9.34 -6.08
C THR A 31 2.29 -7.91 -6.49
N SER A 32 2.54 -7.64 -7.77
CA SER A 32 2.81 -6.29 -8.28
C SER A 32 1.62 -5.34 -8.13
N LEU A 33 0.39 -5.82 -8.34
CA LEU A 33 -0.82 -5.01 -8.12
C LEU A 33 -1.00 -4.67 -6.65
N ILE A 34 -0.78 -5.63 -5.75
CA ILE A 34 -0.86 -5.39 -4.30
C ILE A 34 0.23 -4.42 -3.86
N THR A 35 1.45 -4.55 -4.37
CA THR A 35 2.53 -3.60 -4.09
C THR A 35 2.16 -2.19 -4.56
N ALA A 36 1.62 -2.04 -5.77
CA ALA A 36 1.19 -0.74 -6.29
C ALA A 36 0.08 -0.11 -5.44
N ALA A 37 -0.93 -0.90 -5.05
CA ALA A 37 -1.99 -0.47 -4.12
C ALA A 37 -1.41 0.02 -2.79
N VAL A 38 -0.48 -0.74 -2.20
CA VAL A 38 0.17 -0.34 -0.95
C VAL A 38 0.94 0.96 -1.10
N LEU A 39 1.69 1.14 -2.18
CA LEU A 39 2.38 2.42 -2.43
C LEU A 39 1.40 3.58 -2.59
N GLY A 40 0.25 3.36 -3.22
CA GLY A 40 -0.85 4.32 -3.28
C GLY A 40 -1.35 4.71 -1.88
N TRP A 41 -1.62 3.73 -1.02
CA TRP A 41 -2.06 4.00 0.36
C TRP A 41 -1.01 4.77 1.18
N ILE A 42 0.27 4.52 0.94
CA ILE A 42 1.36 5.29 1.56
C ILE A 42 1.30 6.75 1.10
N ALA A 43 1.15 6.98 -0.21
CA ALA A 43 1.01 8.32 -0.77
C ALA A 43 -0.24 9.06 -0.27
N ASP A 44 -1.33 8.32 -0.03
CA ASP A 44 -2.57 8.84 0.58
C ASP A 44 -2.44 9.14 2.09
N GLY A 45 -1.25 8.92 2.68
CA GLY A 45 -0.98 9.20 4.09
C GLY A 45 -1.57 8.16 5.05
N CYS A 46 -1.87 6.95 4.59
CA CYS A 46 -2.34 5.88 5.47
C CYS A 46 -1.27 5.50 6.49
N SER A 47 -1.65 5.39 7.77
CA SER A 47 -0.72 4.97 8.81
C SER A 47 -0.17 3.55 8.59
N ARG A 48 1.02 3.26 9.13
CA ARG A 48 1.64 1.93 9.07
C ARG A 48 0.73 0.81 9.57
N SER A 49 -0.03 1.06 10.65
CA SER A 49 -0.94 0.06 11.22
C SER A 49 -2.15 -0.17 10.33
N THR A 50 -2.67 0.88 9.67
CA THR A 50 -3.73 0.76 8.66
C THR A 50 -3.29 -0.13 7.49
N ILE A 51 -2.11 0.11 6.94
CA ILE A 51 -1.56 -0.69 5.84
C ILE A 51 -1.36 -2.15 6.28
N LYS A 52 -0.74 -2.36 7.45
CA LYS A 52 -0.52 -3.70 8.00
C LYS A 52 -1.82 -4.48 8.20
N ASN A 53 -2.85 -3.85 8.76
CA ASN A 53 -4.13 -4.49 9.01
C ASN A 53 -4.86 -4.83 7.70
N THR A 54 -4.77 -3.94 6.70
CA THR A 54 -5.35 -4.17 5.36
C THR A 54 -4.64 -5.34 4.65
N LEU A 55 -3.30 -5.38 4.71
CA LEU A 55 -2.51 -6.49 4.17
C LEU A 55 -2.79 -7.81 4.90
N ALA A 56 -2.97 -7.79 6.21
CA ALA A 56 -3.32 -9.00 6.97
C ALA A 56 -4.67 -9.57 6.52
N MET A 57 -5.66 -8.71 6.24
CA MET A 57 -6.94 -9.16 5.67
C MET A 57 -6.75 -9.78 4.27
N LEU A 58 -6.04 -9.11 3.37
CA LEU A 58 -5.75 -9.67 2.03
C LEU A 58 -5.04 -11.02 2.14
N SER A 59 -4.05 -11.14 3.02
CA SER A 59 -3.35 -12.41 3.26
C SER A 59 -4.33 -13.52 3.62
N ARG A 60 -5.31 -13.25 4.50
CA ARG A 60 -6.30 -14.25 4.91
C ARG A 60 -7.25 -14.64 3.77
N ILE A 61 -7.66 -13.69 2.94
CA ILE A 61 -8.49 -13.96 1.75
C ILE A 61 -7.75 -14.89 0.78
N PHE A 62 -6.47 -14.60 0.51
CA PHE A 62 -5.67 -15.42 -0.40
C PHE A 62 -5.26 -16.77 0.20
N GLU A 63 -5.02 -16.83 1.51
CA GLU A 63 -4.84 -18.10 2.24
C GLU A 63 -6.08 -18.99 2.06
N GLN A 64 -7.29 -18.45 2.21
CA GLN A 64 -8.52 -19.20 1.97
C GLN A 64 -8.65 -19.64 0.50
N ALA A 65 -8.32 -18.76 -0.45
CA ALA A 65 -8.34 -19.12 -1.87
C ALA A 65 -7.36 -20.25 -2.23
N ILE A 66 -6.24 -20.36 -1.51
CA ILE A 66 -5.31 -21.50 -1.66
C ILE A 66 -5.91 -22.78 -1.09
N VAL A 67 -6.53 -22.70 0.10
CA VAL A 67 -7.23 -23.84 0.70
C VAL A 67 -8.34 -24.36 -0.23
N ASP A 68 -9.04 -23.45 -0.92
CA ASP A 68 -10.11 -23.78 -1.87
C ASP A 68 -9.57 -24.22 -3.25
N GLY A 69 -8.25 -24.30 -3.44
CA GLY A 69 -7.63 -24.70 -4.71
C GLY A 69 -7.78 -23.68 -5.85
N ILE A 70 -8.10 -22.42 -5.53
CA ILE A 70 -8.23 -21.34 -6.51
C ILE A 70 -6.85 -20.81 -6.90
N LEU A 71 -5.91 -20.74 -5.95
CA LEU A 71 -4.56 -20.21 -6.15
C LEU A 71 -3.51 -21.17 -5.60
N ASP A 72 -2.31 -21.14 -6.19
CA ASP A 72 -1.18 -21.94 -5.70
C ASP A 72 -0.29 -21.20 -4.69
N ARG A 73 -0.36 -19.86 -4.68
CA ARG A 73 0.51 -19.00 -3.86
C ARG A 73 -0.25 -17.76 -3.41
N ASN A 74 0.16 -17.21 -2.26
CA ASN A 74 -0.42 -16.00 -1.71
C ASN A 74 0.29 -14.75 -2.28
N PRO A 75 -0.37 -13.96 -3.15
CA PRO A 75 0.24 -12.76 -3.72
C PRO A 75 0.43 -11.63 -2.70
N ALA A 76 -0.27 -11.65 -1.56
CA ALA A 76 -0.20 -10.60 -0.53
C ALA A 76 1.06 -10.69 0.36
N HIS A 77 1.89 -11.72 0.19
CA HIS A 77 3.21 -11.82 0.85
C HIS A 77 4.23 -10.90 0.16
N ILE A 78 4.02 -9.59 0.27
CA ILE A 78 4.90 -8.56 -0.28
C ILE A 78 5.99 -8.14 0.73
N THR A 79 7.18 -7.85 0.24
CA THR A 79 8.32 -7.36 1.03
C THR A 79 8.67 -5.92 0.63
N GLY A 80 9.54 -5.25 1.39
CA GLY A 80 10.07 -3.92 1.04
C GLY A 80 9.13 -2.72 1.31
N TRP A 81 7.81 -2.92 1.37
CA TRP A 81 6.86 -1.81 1.60
C TRP A 81 7.08 -1.04 2.91
N GLN A 82 7.61 -1.70 3.95
CA GLN A 82 7.92 -1.05 5.22
C GLN A 82 9.06 -0.03 5.09
N HIS A 83 10.04 -0.32 4.22
CA HIS A 83 11.11 0.63 3.91
C HIS A 83 10.57 1.81 3.11
N GLN A 84 9.70 1.55 2.13
CA GLN A 84 9.02 2.59 1.35
C GLN A 84 8.17 3.51 2.26
N PHE A 85 7.47 2.94 3.24
CA PHE A 85 6.75 3.72 4.24
C PHE A 85 7.69 4.58 5.09
N GLN A 86 8.81 4.03 5.54
CA GLN A 86 9.80 4.78 6.31
C GLN A 86 10.38 5.94 5.50
N GLN A 87 10.71 5.71 4.24
CA GLN A 87 11.19 6.77 3.34
C GLN A 87 10.17 7.90 3.22
N ALA A 88 8.89 7.57 2.99
CA ALA A 88 7.82 8.57 2.92
C ALA A 88 7.64 9.34 4.24
N GLU A 89 7.75 8.67 5.40
CA GLU A 89 7.73 9.35 6.70
C GLU A 89 8.94 10.26 6.93
N ASP A 90 10.13 9.83 6.52
CA ASP A 90 11.38 10.58 6.66
C ASP A 90 11.35 11.83 5.77
N GLU A 91 10.89 11.70 4.52
CA GLU A 91 10.64 12.81 3.59
C GLU A 91 9.65 13.83 4.16
N LEU A 92 8.57 13.36 4.79
CA LEU A 92 7.59 14.23 5.44
C LEU A 92 8.16 14.92 6.69
N ARG A 93 9.04 14.25 7.44
CA ARG A 93 9.63 14.78 8.68
C ARG A 93 10.75 15.78 8.41
N ASP A 94 11.49 15.61 7.33
CA ASP A 94 12.58 16.51 6.93
C ASP A 94 12.38 17.08 5.51
N PRO A 95 11.38 17.96 5.32
CA PRO A 95 11.13 18.58 4.03
C PRO A 95 12.28 19.52 3.60
N ARG A 96 13.19 19.90 4.51
CA ARG A 96 14.33 20.77 4.19
C ARG A 96 15.41 20.03 3.41
N THR A 97 15.59 18.74 3.65
CA THR A 97 16.51 17.90 2.85
C THR A 97 16.03 17.73 1.41
N LEU A 98 14.73 17.91 1.16
CA LEU A 98 14.13 17.90 -0.18
C LEU A 98 13.96 19.30 -0.78
N ALA A 99 14.30 20.36 -0.05
CA ALA A 99 14.15 21.71 -0.54
C ALA A 99 15.16 21.99 -1.67
N LEU A 100 14.66 22.49 -2.79
CA LEU A 100 15.52 23.00 -3.86
C LEU A 100 16.35 24.17 -3.31
N ARG A 101 17.64 24.16 -3.64
CA ARG A 101 18.61 25.14 -3.12
C ARG A 101 18.25 26.57 -3.51
N ASP A 102 17.81 26.76 -4.76
CA ASP A 102 17.55 28.04 -5.39
C ASP A 102 16.57 27.90 -6.58
N TRP A 103 16.19 29.03 -7.17
CA TRP A 103 15.29 29.10 -8.31
C TRP A 103 15.88 28.43 -9.57
N ASP A 104 17.21 28.46 -9.73
CA ASP A 104 17.87 27.82 -10.86
C ASP A 104 17.76 26.28 -10.77
N ALA A 105 17.92 25.71 -9.58
CA ALA A 105 17.68 24.28 -9.33
C ALA A 105 16.23 23.85 -9.62
N LEU A 106 15.25 24.74 -9.44
CA LEU A 106 13.86 24.47 -9.83
C LEU A 106 13.69 24.41 -11.34
N ILE A 107 14.35 25.32 -12.08
CA ILE A 107 14.30 25.32 -13.55
C ILE A 107 14.99 24.07 -14.11
N GLU A 108 16.17 23.70 -13.60
CA GLU A 108 16.87 22.47 -14.00
C GLU A 108 16.01 21.22 -13.77
N LEU A 109 15.32 21.14 -12.63
CA LEU A 109 14.42 20.03 -12.34
C LEU A 109 13.22 20.02 -13.28
N ALA A 110 12.63 21.19 -13.56
CA ALA A 110 11.48 21.31 -14.46
C ALA A 110 11.82 20.89 -15.90
N ASP A 111 13.00 21.29 -16.40
CA ASP A 111 13.48 20.90 -17.72
C ASP A 111 13.80 19.41 -17.82
N ALA A 112 14.22 18.76 -16.73
CA ALA A 112 14.53 17.33 -16.69
C ALA A 112 13.28 16.42 -16.68
N LEU A 113 12.10 16.96 -16.38
CA LEU A 113 10.83 16.22 -16.29
C LEU A 113 10.01 16.25 -17.58
N VAL A 114 10.52 16.89 -18.65
CA VAL A 114 9.90 17.02 -19.98
C VAL A 114 10.69 16.23 -21.02
#